data_AF-A0A645IM98-F1
#
_entry.id   AF-A0A645IM98-F1
#
_cell.length_a   1.000
_cell.length_b   1.000
_cell.length_c   1.000
_cell.angle_alpha   90.00
_cell.angle_beta   90.00
_cell.angle_gamma   90.00
#
_symmetry.space_group_name_H-M   'P 1'
#
loop_
_entity.id
_entity.type
_entity.pdbx_description
1 polymer ?
#
loop_
_entity_poly.entity_id
_entity_poly.type
_entity_poly.pdbx_seq_one_letter_code
_entity_poly.pdbx_strand_id
1 'polypeptide(L)'
;MIGHTGDKVFASLTSNAVPEPGGGTQEKNVFKMLDTAIDALKTPVEGNDAAKATATAAIDKTSRGLKNSLNNVLSVRAELGTQLSELSSLDSLGADRALGQTQQMSNLVDVDWNAAISSYVMQQAALQASYKTFTDMQGMSLFQLNR
;
A
#
# COMPACT_ATOMS: atom_id res chain seq x y z
N MET A 1 -4.43 8.21 9.34
CA MET A 1 -5.66 7.56 8.84
C MET A 1 -5.65 7.72 7.32
N ILE A 2 -5.38 6.64 6.59
CA ILE A 2 -5.41 6.64 5.10
C ILE A 2 -6.89 6.49 4.74
N GLY A 3 -7.61 7.60 4.74
CA GLY A 3 -9.05 7.59 4.51
C GLY A 3 -9.54 9.01 4.35
N HIS A 4 -10.20 9.28 3.22
CA HIS A 4 -10.99 10.49 3.08
C HIS A 4 -12.21 10.34 3.99
N THR A 5 -12.34 11.20 5.00
CA THR A 5 -13.56 11.25 5.81
C THR A 5 -14.72 11.76 4.95
N GLY A 6 -15.96 11.45 5.34
CA GLY A 6 -17.15 11.96 4.65
C GLY A 6 -17.09 13.48 4.45
N ASP A 7 -16.59 14.22 5.45
CA ASP A 7 -16.40 15.67 5.35
C ASP A 7 -15.39 16.09 4.28
N LYS A 8 -14.30 15.34 4.10
CA LYS A 8 -13.31 15.60 3.03
C LYS A 8 -13.86 15.29 1.63
N VAL A 9 -14.89 14.45 1.52
CA VAL A 9 -15.50 14.08 0.24
C VAL A 9 -16.69 14.97 -0.10
N PHE A 10 -17.51 15.32 0.90
CA PHE A 10 -18.81 15.95 0.71
C PHE A 10 -18.95 17.35 1.32
N ALA A 11 -17.97 17.81 2.10
CA ALA A 11 -18.00 19.10 2.81
C ALA A 11 -16.75 19.96 2.58
N SER A 12 -16.06 19.77 1.45
CA SER A 12 -14.88 20.52 1.06
C SER A 12 -14.98 21.03 -0.38
N LEU A 13 -14.17 22.04 -0.68
CA LEU A 13 -14.01 22.60 -2.02
C LEU A 13 -12.59 22.37 -2.49
N THR A 14 -12.45 22.06 -3.77
CA THR A 14 -11.16 21.99 -4.45
C THR A 14 -10.64 23.39 -4.77
N SER A 15 -9.34 23.51 -5.02
CA SER A 15 -8.72 24.81 -5.37
C SER A 15 -9.26 25.42 -6.67
N ASN A 16 -9.85 24.61 -7.55
CA ASN A 16 -10.48 25.03 -8.80
C ASN A 16 -12.02 25.18 -8.71
N ALA A 17 -12.57 25.29 -7.50
CA ALA A 17 -14.00 25.48 -7.31
C ALA A 17 -14.49 26.79 -7.97
N VAL A 18 -15.64 26.72 -8.64
CA VAL A 18 -16.28 27.87 -9.27
C VAL A 18 -16.78 28.82 -8.18
N PRO A 19 -16.31 30.08 -8.15
CA PRO A 19 -16.71 31.05 -7.13
C PRO A 19 -18.14 31.51 -7.32
N GLU A 20 -18.76 32.00 -6.24
CA GLU A 20 -20.06 32.66 -6.35
C GLU A 20 -19.92 34.05 -7.01
N PRO A 21 -20.88 34.46 -7.84
CA PRO A 21 -20.93 35.81 -8.39
C PRO A 21 -20.82 36.87 -7.29
N GLY A 22 -20.05 37.95 -7.54
CA GLY A 22 -19.86 39.04 -6.58
C GLY A 22 -19.03 38.68 -5.34
N GLY A 23 -18.34 37.54 -5.33
CA GLY A 23 -17.51 37.13 -4.20
C GLY A 23 -18.30 36.56 -3.02
N GLY A 24 -19.52 36.08 -3.26
CA GLY A 24 -20.36 35.46 -2.23
C GLY A 24 -19.73 34.21 -1.61
N THR A 25 -20.21 33.83 -0.42
CA THR A 25 -19.74 32.62 0.26
C THR A 25 -20.24 31.36 -0.44
N GLN A 26 -19.31 30.51 -0.88
CA GLN A 26 -19.60 29.19 -1.42
C GLN A 26 -20.06 28.25 -0.29
N GLU A 27 -21.14 27.53 -0.52
CA GLU A 27 -21.46 26.39 0.33
C GLU A 27 -20.46 25.26 0.01
N LYS A 28 -19.99 24.54 1.03
CA LYS A 28 -19.03 23.44 0.87
C LYS A 28 -19.69 22.08 1.01
N ASN A 29 -20.79 22.02 1.75
CA ASN A 29 -21.48 20.80 2.09
C ASN A 29 -22.60 20.50 1.09
N VAL A 30 -22.49 19.38 0.38
CA VAL A 30 -23.46 18.94 -0.63
C VAL A 30 -24.86 18.75 -0.05
N PHE A 31 -24.99 18.28 1.19
CA PHE A 31 -26.27 18.06 1.84
C PHE A 31 -26.95 19.39 2.16
N LYS A 32 -26.20 20.38 2.67
CA LYS A 32 -26.73 21.73 2.87
C LYS A 32 -27.18 22.40 1.56
N MET A 33 -26.48 22.14 0.46
CA MET A 33 -26.91 22.62 -0.87
C MET A 33 -28.26 22.03 -1.26
N LEU A 34 -28.42 20.71 -1.09
CA LEU A 34 -29.68 20.02 -1.36
C LEU A 34 -30.81 20.53 -0.47
N ASP A 35 -30.56 20.72 0.83
CA ASP A 35 -31.53 21.29 1.78
C ASP A 35 -31.95 22.70 1.35
N THR A 36 -30.99 23.55 1.01
CA THR A 36 -31.23 24.93 0.54
C THR A 36 -32.09 24.94 -0.73
N ALA A 37 -31.82 24.03 -1.66
CA ALA A 37 -32.59 23.92 -2.89
C ALA A 37 -34.02 23.43 -2.63
N ILE A 38 -34.17 22.43 -1.77
CA ILE A 38 -35.48 21.90 -1.36
C ILE A 38 -36.31 23.00 -0.69
N ASP A 39 -35.71 23.78 0.20
CA ASP A 39 -36.41 24.87 0.90
C ASP A 39 -36.80 26.01 -0.04
N ALA A 40 -35.93 26.34 -1.00
CA ALA A 40 -36.24 27.30 -2.06
C ALA A 40 -37.43 26.84 -2.92
N LEU A 41 -37.49 25.54 -3.26
CA LEU A 41 -38.59 24.96 -4.05
C LEU A 41 -39.91 24.86 -3.27
N LYS A 42 -39.87 24.78 -1.94
CA LYS A 42 -41.08 24.77 -1.09
C LYS A 42 -41.68 26.16 -0.90
N THR A 43 -40.92 27.23 -1.18
CA THR A 43 -41.38 28.60 -0.97
C THR A 43 -42.30 29.03 -2.12
N PRO A 44 -43.56 29.42 -1.85
CA PRO A 44 -44.45 29.93 -2.90
C PRO A 44 -43.92 31.24 -3.47
N VAL A 45 -43.84 31.35 -4.79
CA VAL A 45 -43.32 32.55 -5.50
C VAL A 45 -44.38 33.27 -6.34
N GLU A 46 -45.64 32.85 -6.26
CA GLU A 46 -46.71 33.39 -7.07
C GLU A 46 -46.99 34.86 -6.73
N GLY A 47 -47.08 35.71 -7.76
CA GLY A 47 -47.35 37.15 -7.61
C GLY A 47 -46.22 37.96 -6.96
N ASN A 48 -45.05 37.37 -6.70
CA ASN A 48 -43.93 38.05 -6.06
C ASN A 48 -42.62 37.84 -6.84
N ASP A 49 -42.28 38.83 -7.66
CA ASP A 49 -41.07 38.81 -8.50
C ASP A 49 -39.77 38.75 -7.67
N ALA A 50 -39.75 39.36 -6.47
CA ALA A 50 -38.58 39.30 -5.59
C ALA A 50 -38.39 37.88 -5.00
N ALA A 51 -39.47 37.20 -4.64
CA ALA A 51 -39.42 35.82 -4.18
C ALA A 51 -38.96 34.88 -5.31
N LYS A 52 -39.45 35.11 -6.54
CA LYS A 52 -39.03 34.36 -7.73
C LYS A 52 -37.54 34.53 -8.02
N ALA A 53 -37.03 35.77 -8.00
CA ALA A 53 -35.61 36.06 -8.18
C ALA A 53 -34.74 35.38 -7.11
N THR A 54 -35.20 35.39 -5.85
CA THR A 54 -34.53 34.71 -4.73
C THR A 54 -34.45 33.21 -4.95
N ALA A 55 -35.55 32.58 -5.35
CA ALA A 55 -35.61 31.14 -5.63
C ALA A 55 -34.67 30.75 -6.79
N THR A 56 -34.65 31.53 -7.88
CA THR A 56 -33.72 31.32 -9.00
C THR A 56 -32.26 31.42 -8.54
N ALA A 57 -31.91 32.44 -7.75
CA ALA A 57 -30.55 32.61 -7.23
C ALA A 57 -30.12 31.44 -6.33
N ALA A 58 -31.02 30.90 -5.50
CA ALA A 58 -30.76 29.73 -4.66
C ALA A 58 -30.52 28.46 -5.49
N ILE A 59 -31.31 28.23 -6.54
CA ILE A 59 -31.13 27.11 -7.47
C ILE A 59 -29.80 27.24 -8.22
N ASP A 60 -29.47 28.44 -8.71
CA ASP A 60 -28.22 28.69 -9.43
C ASP A 60 -26.99 28.47 -8.53
N LYS A 61 -27.07 28.93 -7.27
CA LYS A 61 -26.04 28.69 -6.25
C LYS A 61 -25.89 27.20 -5.95
N THR A 62 -27.00 26.48 -5.82
CA THR A 62 -27.00 25.02 -5.63
C THR A 62 -26.33 24.33 -6.82
N SER A 63 -26.68 24.69 -8.05
CA SER A 63 -26.11 24.10 -9.26
C SER A 63 -24.58 24.29 -9.33
N ARG A 64 -24.07 25.48 -8.99
CA ARG A 64 -22.62 25.73 -8.86
C ARG A 64 -22.00 24.90 -7.74
N GLY A 65 -22.63 24.88 -6.57
CA GLY A 65 -22.20 24.09 -5.42
C GLY A 65 -22.07 22.60 -5.74
N LEU A 66 -23.08 22.01 -6.40
CA LEU A 66 -23.08 20.60 -6.81
C LEU A 66 -21.97 20.29 -7.81
N LYS A 67 -21.70 21.19 -8.76
CA LYS A 67 -20.54 21.05 -9.68
C LYS A 67 -19.22 21.03 -8.92
N ASN A 68 -19.06 21.91 -7.93
CA ASN A 68 -17.86 21.95 -7.09
C ASN A 68 -17.72 20.70 -6.22
N SER A 69 -18.82 20.20 -5.65
CA SER A 69 -18.83 18.96 -4.89
C SER A 69 -18.46 17.76 -5.76
N LEU A 70 -18.99 17.67 -6.98
CA LEU A 70 -18.62 16.63 -7.94
C LEU A 70 -17.11 16.69 -8.27
N ASN A 71 -16.56 17.88 -8.48
CA ASN A 71 -15.12 18.05 -8.69
C ASN A 71 -14.30 17.53 -7.51
N ASN A 72 -14.75 17.76 -6.28
CA ASN A 72 -14.09 17.23 -5.10
C ASN A 72 -14.12 15.69 -5.03
N VAL A 73 -15.29 15.09 -5.30
CA VAL A 73 -15.42 13.63 -5.40
C VAL A 73 -14.49 13.05 -6.47
N LEU A 74 -14.41 13.68 -7.64
CA LEU A 74 -13.50 13.27 -8.71
C LEU A 74 -12.03 13.40 -8.31
N SER A 75 -11.66 14.47 -7.61
CA SER A 75 -10.30 14.65 -7.08
C SER A 75 -9.92 13.56 -6.10
N VAL A 76 -10.80 13.26 -5.14
CA VAL A 76 -10.60 12.16 -4.18
C VAL A 76 -10.49 10.81 -4.89
N ARG A 77 -11.34 10.57 -5.90
CA ARG A 77 -11.29 9.33 -6.69
C ARG A 77 -9.97 9.20 -7.44
N ALA A 78 -9.45 10.28 -8.02
CA ALA A 78 -8.17 10.28 -8.71
C ALA A 78 -7.02 9.99 -7.74
N GLU A 79 -7.02 10.62 -6.56
CA GLU A 79 -6.04 10.37 -5.51
C GLU A 79 -6.06 8.90 -5.05
N LEU A 80 -7.24 8.35 -4.77
CA LEU A 80 -7.39 6.93 -4.44
C LEU A 80 -6.88 6.01 -5.55
N GLY A 81 -7.10 6.36 -6.82
CA GLY A 81 -6.57 5.63 -7.96
C GLY A 81 -5.04 5.59 -7.97
N THR A 82 -4.39 6.72 -7.69
CA THR A 82 -2.92 6.78 -7.59
C THR A 82 -2.39 5.97 -6.40
N GLN A 83 -3.06 6.05 -5.25
CA GLN A 83 -2.71 5.27 -4.05
C GLN A 83 -2.86 3.76 -4.28
N LEU A 84 -3.90 3.33 -4.99
CA LEU A 84 -4.07 1.91 -5.37
C LEU A 84 -2.95 1.43 -6.31
N SER A 85 -2.53 2.27 -7.27
CA SER A 85 -1.40 1.95 -8.15
C SER A 85 -0.09 1.84 -7.38
N GLU A 86 0.15 2.75 -6.44
CA GLU A 86 1.31 2.71 -5.55
C GLU A 86 1.30 1.46 -4.68
N LEU A 87 0.14 1.12 -4.09
CA LEU A 87 -0.02 -0.08 -3.28
C LEU A 87 0.29 -1.36 -4.09
N SER A 88 -0.16 -1.45 -5.34
CA SER A 88 0.17 -2.58 -6.22
C SER A 88 1.67 -2.67 -6.51
N SER A 89 2.35 -1.53 -6.67
CA SER A 89 3.80 -1.48 -6.88
C SER A 89 4.56 -1.88 -5.61
N LEU A 90 4.09 -1.45 -4.44
CA LEU A 90 4.65 -1.82 -3.15
C LEU A 90 4.48 -3.31 -2.84
N ASP A 91 3.34 -3.91 -3.23
CA ASP A 91 3.09 -5.34 -3.10
C ASP A 91 4.06 -6.16 -3.96
N SER A 92 4.23 -5.80 -5.23
CA SER A 92 5.21 -6.41 -6.14
C SER A 92 6.64 -6.32 -5.58
N LEU A 93 7.05 -5.13 -5.13
CA LEU A 93 8.37 -4.92 -4.52
C LEU A 93 8.55 -5.74 -3.24
N GLY A 94 7.47 -5.92 -2.46
CA GLY A 94 7.44 -6.78 -1.28
C GLY A 94 7.69 -8.25 -1.63
N ALA A 95 7.03 -8.76 -2.68
CA ALA A 95 7.22 -10.12 -3.18
C ALA A 95 8.66 -10.35 -3.67
N ASP A 96 9.24 -9.41 -4.43
CA ASP A 96 10.62 -9.49 -4.92
C ASP A 96 11.63 -9.52 -3.76
N ARG A 97 11.41 -8.68 -2.74
CA ARG A 97 12.26 -8.66 -1.54
C ARG A 97 12.15 -9.95 -0.75
N ALA A 98 10.94 -10.49 -0.59
CA ALA A 98 10.73 -11.76 0.10
C ALA A 98 11.46 -12.91 -0.62
N LEU A 99 11.40 -12.95 -1.96
CA LEU A 99 12.13 -13.92 -2.78
C LEU A 99 13.65 -13.77 -2.60
N GLY A 100 14.17 -12.54 -2.74
CA GLY A 100 15.60 -12.27 -2.59
C GLY A 100 16.12 -12.63 -1.20
N GLN A 101 15.37 -12.31 -0.14
CA GLN A 101 15.70 -12.69 1.24
C GLN A 101 15.66 -14.20 1.44
N THR A 102 14.67 -14.89 0.85
CA THR A 102 14.58 -16.35 0.89
C THR A 102 15.79 -16.98 0.20
N GLN A 103 16.20 -16.46 -0.96
CA GLN A 103 17.39 -16.93 -1.67
C GLN A 103 18.67 -16.66 -0.88
N GLN A 104 18.78 -15.48 -0.25
CA GLN A 104 19.92 -15.16 0.60
C GLN A 104 20.00 -16.09 1.81
N MET A 105 18.86 -16.39 2.44
CA MET A 105 18.79 -17.35 3.54
C MET A 105 19.18 -18.75 3.08
N SER A 106 18.64 -19.22 1.96
CA SER A 106 19.01 -20.48 1.31
C SER A 106 20.52 -20.55 1.07
N ASN A 107 21.12 -19.52 0.47
CA ASN A 107 22.57 -19.48 0.26
C ASN A 107 23.41 -19.51 1.56
N LEU A 108 22.86 -19.05 2.70
CA LEU A 108 23.56 -19.02 3.99
C LEU A 108 23.38 -20.32 4.80
N VAL A 109 22.23 -20.98 4.66
CA VAL A 109 21.82 -22.12 5.50
C VAL A 109 21.93 -23.44 4.76
N ASP A 110 21.75 -23.44 3.44
CA ASP A 110 21.75 -24.67 2.66
C ASP A 110 23.16 -25.26 2.63
N VAL A 111 23.24 -26.51 3.06
CA VAL A 111 24.48 -27.29 3.00
C VAL A 111 24.77 -27.58 1.53
N ASP A 112 25.95 -27.19 1.05
CA ASP A 112 26.47 -27.74 -0.21
C ASP A 112 26.76 -29.22 0.01
N TRP A 113 25.77 -30.06 -0.30
CA TRP A 113 25.81 -31.50 -0.10
C TRP A 113 27.02 -32.16 -0.78
N ASN A 114 27.49 -31.61 -1.90
CA ASN A 114 28.67 -32.14 -2.59
C ASN A 114 29.94 -31.89 -1.78
N ALA A 115 30.11 -30.65 -1.28
CA ALA A 115 31.24 -30.30 -0.41
C ALA A 115 31.16 -31.08 0.92
N ALA A 116 29.97 -31.21 1.51
CA ALA A 116 29.75 -31.97 2.73
C ALA A 116 30.10 -33.44 2.56
N ILE A 117 29.61 -34.10 1.50
CA ILE A 117 29.92 -35.51 1.20
C ILE A 117 31.42 -35.69 0.94
N SER A 118 32.05 -34.81 0.16
CA SER A 118 33.50 -34.89 -0.10
C SER A 118 34.31 -34.76 1.18
N SER A 119 33.96 -33.78 2.04
CA SER A 119 34.61 -33.61 3.35
C SER A 119 34.42 -34.83 4.25
N TYR A 120 33.22 -35.42 4.24
CA TYR A 120 32.89 -36.61 5.03
C TYR A 120 33.67 -37.84 4.56
N VAL A 121 33.74 -38.09 3.24
CA VAL A 121 34.53 -39.18 2.66
C VAL A 121 36.02 -38.99 2.96
N MET A 122 36.53 -37.76 2.86
CA MET A 122 37.93 -37.46 3.19
C MET A 122 38.21 -37.71 4.67
N GLN A 123 37.32 -37.30 5.57
CA GLN A 123 37.43 -37.59 7.01
C GLN A 123 37.35 -39.09 7.30
N GLN A 124 36.48 -39.83 6.60
CA GLN A 124 36.38 -41.28 6.73
C GLN A 124 37.66 -41.99 6.27
N ALA A 125 38.24 -41.55 5.14
CA ALA A 125 39.51 -42.07 4.65
C ALA A 125 40.66 -41.77 5.62
N ALA A 126 40.72 -40.54 6.15
CA ALA A 126 41.72 -40.16 7.16
C ALA A 126 41.57 -40.97 8.46
N LEU A 127 40.34 -41.24 8.88
CA LEU A 127 40.06 -42.07 10.06
C LEU A 127 40.50 -43.53 9.84
N GLN A 128 40.17 -44.12 8.67
CA GLN A 128 40.61 -45.47 8.33
C GLN A 128 42.14 -45.57 8.25
N ALA A 129 42.79 -44.59 7.63
CA ALA A 129 44.25 -44.51 7.59
C ALA A 129 44.83 -44.44 9.01
N SER A 130 44.28 -43.58 9.88
CA SER A 130 44.70 -43.45 11.27
C SER A 130 44.57 -44.77 12.05
N TYR A 131 43.45 -45.49 11.89
CA TYR A 131 43.27 -46.82 12.49
C TYR A 131 44.28 -47.84 11.97
N LYS A 132 44.55 -47.84 10.66
CA LYS A 132 45.52 -48.76 10.05
C LYS A 132 46.93 -48.46 10.54
N THR A 133 47.37 -47.21 10.52
CA THR A 133 48.69 -46.80 11.01
C THR A 133 48.85 -47.11 12.50
N PHE A 134 47.81 -46.88 13.31
CA PHE A 134 47.84 -47.24 14.73
C PHE A 134 47.99 -48.75 14.95
N THR A 135 47.23 -49.56 14.21
CA THR A 135 47.33 -51.03 14.26
C THR A 135 48.70 -51.53 13.80
N ASP A 136 49.25 -50.93 12.74
CA ASP A 136 50.58 -51.26 12.22
C ASP A 136 51.69 -50.90 13.21
N MET A 137 51.60 -49.75 13.89
CA MET A 137 52.52 -49.38 14.97
C MET A 137 52.42 -50.34 16.16
N GLN A 138 51.21 -50.75 16.56
CA GLN A 138 51.02 -51.77 17.60
C GLN A 138 51.64 -53.12 17.21
N GLY A 139 51.48 -53.55 15.95
CA GLY A 139 52.07 -54.78 15.44
C GLY A 139 53.61 -54.73 15.37
N MET A 140 54.18 -53.63 14.89
CA MET A 140 55.63 -53.48 14.78
C MET A 140 56.34 -53.39 16.13
N SER A 141 55.71 -52.79 17.15
CA SER A 141 56.29 -52.70 18.50
C SER A 141 56.35 -54.03 19.25
N LEU A 142 55.51 -55.02 18.89
CA LEU A 142 55.44 -56.32 19.57
C LEU A 142 56.23 -57.44 18.89
N PHE A 143 56.56 -57.32 17.60
CA PHE A 143 57.32 -58.34 16.85
C PHE A 143 58.82 -58.03 16.68
N GLN A 144 59.29 -56.85 17.07
CA GLN A 144 60.72 -56.50 16.97
C GLN A 144 61.49 -56.56 18.30
N LEU A 145 60.80 -56.75 19.44
CA LEU A 145 61.45 -56.85 20.75
C LEU A 145 61.79 -58.30 21.19
N ASN A 146 61.44 -59.32 20.39
CA ASN A 146 61.79 -60.72 20.65
C ASN A 146 62.42 -61.37 19.41
N ARG A 147 63.68 -61.04 19.13
CA ARG A 147 64.58 -61.90 18.36
C ARG A 147 65.70 -62.39 19.25
#